data_AF-A0A401Q9Q3-F1
#
_entry.id   AF-A0A401Q9Q3-F1
#
_cell.length_a   1.000
_cell.length_b   1.000
_cell.length_c   1.000
_cell.angle_alpha   90.00
_cell.angle_beta   90.00
_cell.angle_gamma   90.00
#
_symmetry.space_group_name_H-M   'P 1'
#
loop_
_entity.id
_entity.type
_entity.pdbx_description
1 polymer ?
#
loop_
_entity_poly.entity_id
_entity_poly.type
_entity_poly.pdbx_seq_one_letter_code
_entity_poly.pdbx_strand_id
1 'polypeptide(L)'
;MALIRGKLQMAKSFLRSLEHGTGPPETISEKDIWLFCRNAAFLRLVRCRSLAEEFNAETANKDQIASCMENLDSEMVLYIMLRAVDCFHRQHGRYPGVYNNQVEEDIGKLKSCVVSLLQEWGVSVSVKDDYIHEFCRYGASEPHAVASFLGGMFLFIGLSLITANCDISYVEM
;
A
#
# COMPACT_ATOMS: atom_id res chain seq x y z
N MET A 1 24.48 35.34 -5.94
CA MET A 1 24.20 34.66 -7.24
C MET A 1 25.39 33.87 -7.81
N ALA A 2 26.64 34.35 -7.70
CA ALA A 2 27.82 33.63 -8.25
C ALA A 2 28.05 32.23 -7.63
N LEU A 3 27.83 32.08 -6.32
CA LEU A 3 28.02 30.80 -5.60
C LEU A 3 27.10 29.67 -6.10
N ILE A 4 25.84 30.01 -6.43
CA ILE A 4 24.84 29.03 -6.92
C ILE A 4 25.18 28.60 -8.35
N ARG A 5 25.62 29.53 -9.21
CA ARG A 5 26.09 29.22 -10.56
C ARG A 5 27.36 28.35 -10.53
N GLY A 6 28.27 28.61 -9.59
CA GLY A 6 29.47 27.78 -9.39
C GLY A 6 29.15 26.34 -8.98
N LYS A 7 28.21 26.15 -8.04
CA LYS A 7 27.75 24.80 -7.64
C LYS A 7 27.04 24.06 -8.78
N LEU A 8 26.22 24.76 -9.56
CA LEU A 8 25.56 24.17 -10.74
C LEU A 8 26.57 23.74 -11.81
N GLN A 9 27.61 24.54 -12.04
CA GLN A 9 28.66 24.22 -13.02
C GLN A 9 29.47 22.99 -12.59
N MET A 10 29.74 22.85 -11.29
CA MET A 10 30.41 21.68 -10.72
C MET A 10 29.55 20.41 -10.84
N ALA A 11 28.24 20.51 -10.58
CA ALA A 11 27.32 19.39 -10.76
C ALA A 11 27.25 18.94 -12.24
N LYS A 12 27.21 19.89 -13.17
CA LYS A 12 27.28 19.61 -14.62
C LYS A 12 28.56 18.88 -15.01
N SER A 13 29.72 19.34 -14.55
CA SER A 13 30.99 18.67 -14.87
C SER A 13 31.06 17.25 -14.32
N PHE A 14 30.53 17.03 -13.11
CA PHE A 14 30.52 15.71 -12.50
C PHE A 14 29.59 14.72 -13.24
N LEU A 15 28.39 15.16 -13.62
CA LEU A 15 27.47 14.32 -14.41
C LEU A 15 28.04 13.93 -15.77
N ARG A 16 28.72 14.84 -16.45
CA ARG A 16 29.40 14.55 -17.73
C ARG A 16 30.54 13.53 -17.57
N SER A 17 31.27 13.57 -16.45
CA SER A 17 32.29 12.55 -16.14
C SER A 17 31.68 11.17 -15.89
N LEU A 18 30.46 11.10 -15.32
CA LEU A 18 29.73 9.84 -15.14
C LEU A 18 29.19 9.29 -16.45
N GLU A 19 28.66 10.14 -17.34
CA GLU A 19 28.12 9.71 -18.65
C GLU A 19 29.20 9.05 -19.54
N HIS A 20 30.47 9.46 -19.43
CA HIS A 20 31.57 8.83 -20.17
C HIS A 20 31.79 7.34 -19.83
N GLY A 21 31.25 6.86 -18.70
CA GLY A 21 31.38 5.46 -18.27
C GLY A 21 30.18 4.55 -18.59
N THR A 22 28.98 5.09 -18.89
CA THR A 22 27.74 4.28 -18.85
C THR A 22 26.66 4.60 -19.90
N GLY A 23 26.90 5.42 -20.93
CA GLY A 23 25.87 5.61 -21.98
C GLY A 23 26.20 6.67 -23.04
N PRO A 24 25.29 6.92 -24.00
CA PRO A 24 25.47 7.97 -25.01
C PRO A 24 25.53 9.35 -24.34
N PRO A 25 26.42 10.24 -24.82
CA PRO A 25 26.56 11.60 -24.28
C PRO A 25 25.29 12.40 -24.60
N GLU A 26 24.78 13.15 -23.61
CA GLU A 26 23.55 13.98 -23.67
C GLU A 26 22.21 13.31 -23.32
N THR A 27 22.18 12.42 -22.31
CA THR A 27 20.90 11.85 -21.86
C THR A 27 20.15 12.78 -20.89
N ILE A 28 20.85 13.68 -20.19
CA ILE A 28 20.27 14.52 -19.11
C ILE A 28 20.26 16.01 -19.49
N SER A 29 19.10 16.66 -19.44
CA SER A 29 18.97 18.07 -19.84
C SER A 29 19.47 19.03 -18.74
N GLU A 30 19.91 20.24 -19.11
CA GLU A 30 20.34 21.25 -18.12
C GLU A 30 19.21 21.67 -17.18
N LYS A 31 17.95 21.59 -17.62
CA LYS A 31 16.78 21.88 -16.81
C LYS A 31 16.63 20.87 -15.67
N ASP A 32 16.90 19.59 -15.96
CA ASP A 32 16.85 18.51 -14.96
C ASP A 32 17.98 18.65 -13.95
N ILE A 33 19.19 19.02 -14.40
CA ILE A 33 20.33 19.30 -13.51
C ILE A 33 20.00 20.46 -12.57
N TRP A 34 19.36 21.51 -13.09
CA TRP A 34 18.94 22.64 -12.26
C TRP A 34 17.85 22.25 -11.26
N LEU A 35 16.83 21.51 -11.70
CA LEU A 35 15.75 21.03 -10.83
C LEU A 35 16.29 20.11 -9.73
N PHE A 36 17.19 19.20 -10.09
CA PHE A 36 17.90 18.33 -9.15
C PHE A 36 18.69 19.14 -8.12
N CYS A 37 19.54 20.08 -8.55
CA CYS A 37 20.33 20.90 -7.63
C CYS A 37 19.45 21.76 -6.71
N ARG A 38 18.31 22.23 -7.20
CA ARG A 38 17.33 23.00 -6.42
C ARG A 38 16.65 22.13 -5.35
N ASN A 39 16.36 20.88 -5.67
CA ASN A 39 15.61 19.97 -4.82
C ASN A 39 16.48 18.90 -4.13
N ALA A 40 17.81 19.01 -4.20
CA ALA A 40 18.73 17.97 -3.72
C ALA A 40 18.54 17.63 -2.23
N ALA A 41 18.17 18.62 -1.41
CA ALA A 41 17.89 18.42 0.02
C ALA A 41 16.54 17.73 0.30
N PHE A 42 15.67 17.63 -0.71
CA PHE A 42 14.30 17.10 -0.60
C PHE A 42 14.10 15.81 -1.40
N LEU A 43 15.17 15.21 -1.91
CA LEU A 43 15.08 13.95 -2.64
C LEU A 43 14.51 12.86 -1.71
N ARG A 44 13.44 12.20 -2.17
CA ARG A 44 12.84 11.07 -1.48
C ARG A 44 12.82 9.86 -2.40
N LEU A 45 13.05 8.68 -1.81
CA LEU A 45 12.97 7.40 -2.50
C LEU A 45 11.96 6.52 -1.76
N VAL A 46 10.85 6.20 -2.43
CA VAL A 46 9.86 5.25 -1.92
C VAL A 46 10.12 3.90 -2.57
N ARG A 47 10.24 2.86 -1.76
CA ARG A 47 10.35 1.48 -2.21
C ARG A 47 9.19 0.69 -1.61
N CYS A 48 8.34 0.18 -2.48
CA CYS A 48 7.25 -0.71 -2.07
C CYS A 48 7.73 -2.16 -2.09
N ARG A 49 7.13 -2.98 -1.25
CA ARG A 49 7.26 -4.44 -1.35
C ARG A 49 6.38 -4.95 -2.47
N SER A 50 6.77 -6.10 -3.04
CA SER A 50 5.95 -6.77 -4.03
C SER A 50 4.74 -7.43 -3.37
N LEU A 51 3.66 -7.58 -4.14
CA LEU A 51 2.47 -8.30 -3.69
C LEU A 51 2.79 -9.76 -3.34
N ALA A 52 3.74 -10.38 -4.05
CA ALA A 52 4.18 -11.75 -3.79
C ALA A 52 4.81 -11.89 -2.39
N GLU A 53 5.62 -10.91 -1.98
CA GLU A 53 6.22 -10.87 -0.64
C GLU A 53 5.16 -10.65 0.46
N GLU A 54 4.14 -9.86 0.18
CA GLU A 54 3.04 -9.63 1.12
C GLU A 54 2.12 -10.85 1.27
N PHE A 55 1.87 -11.59 0.19
CA PHE A 55 0.96 -12.74 0.19
C PHE A 55 1.60 -14.01 0.73
N ASN A 56 2.92 -14.15 0.64
CA ASN A 56 3.64 -15.30 1.14
C ASN A 56 3.77 -15.24 2.67
N ALA A 57 3.29 -16.29 3.34
CA ALA A 57 3.30 -16.41 4.80
C ALA A 57 4.71 -16.32 5.42
N GLU A 58 5.78 -16.64 4.69
CA GLU A 58 7.16 -16.55 5.19
C GLU A 58 7.74 -15.13 5.12
N THR A 59 7.29 -14.32 4.17
CA THR A 59 7.81 -12.96 3.91
C THR A 59 6.87 -11.84 4.35
N ALA A 60 5.64 -12.18 4.73
CA ALA A 60 4.67 -11.24 5.27
C ALA A 60 5.21 -10.53 6.53
N ASN A 61 4.88 -9.25 6.70
CA ASN A 61 5.33 -8.48 7.87
C ASN A 61 4.44 -8.76 9.08
N LYS A 62 4.68 -9.92 9.71
CA LYS A 62 3.92 -10.41 10.87
C LYS A 62 4.03 -9.48 12.07
N ASP A 63 5.21 -8.90 12.30
CA ASP A 63 5.47 -8.02 13.43
C ASP A 63 4.65 -6.73 13.33
N GLN A 64 4.55 -6.14 12.13
CA GLN A 64 3.71 -4.97 11.91
C GLN A 64 2.23 -5.30 12.10
N ILE A 65 1.76 -6.45 11.58
CA ILE A 65 0.37 -6.88 11.76
C ILE A 65 0.07 -7.06 13.25
N ALA A 66 0.94 -7.74 13.99
CA ALA A 66 0.79 -7.96 15.43
C ALA A 66 0.75 -6.63 16.19
N SER A 67 1.71 -5.73 15.93
CA SER A 67 1.80 -4.43 16.60
C SER A 67 0.59 -3.54 16.31
N CYS A 68 0.10 -3.48 15.07
CA CYS A 68 -1.09 -2.72 14.74
C CYS A 68 -2.34 -3.28 15.42
N MET A 69 -2.44 -4.60 15.56
CA MET A 69 -3.59 -5.27 16.20
C MET A 69 -3.65 -5.09 17.72
N GLU A 70 -2.56 -4.67 18.36
CA GLU A 70 -2.59 -4.26 19.78
C GLU A 70 -3.34 -2.94 19.97
N ASN A 71 -3.44 -2.11 18.93
CA ASN A 71 -4.21 -0.87 18.94
C ASN A 71 -5.66 -1.13 18.54
N LEU A 72 -6.60 -0.83 19.44
CA LEU A 72 -8.04 -1.03 19.24
C LEU A 72 -8.63 -0.16 18.12
N ASP A 73 -7.97 0.94 17.78
CA ASP A 73 -8.41 1.86 16.73
C ASP A 73 -7.78 1.54 15.36
N SER A 74 -6.92 0.52 15.26
CA SER A 74 -6.23 0.23 14.00
C SER A 74 -7.14 -0.42 12.96
N GLU A 75 -7.11 0.11 11.75
CA GLU A 75 -7.77 -0.42 10.56
C GLU A 75 -7.10 -1.71 10.03
N MET A 76 -6.01 -2.17 10.64
CA MET A 76 -5.35 -3.44 10.31
C MET A 76 -6.32 -4.63 10.38
N VAL A 77 -7.32 -4.56 11.26
CA VAL A 77 -8.40 -5.55 11.32
C VAL A 77 -9.16 -5.67 10.01
N LEU A 78 -9.39 -4.56 9.29
CA LEU A 78 -10.07 -4.56 7.99
C LEU A 78 -9.23 -5.27 6.92
N TYR A 79 -7.91 -5.10 6.95
CA TYR A 79 -7.00 -5.83 6.07
C TYR A 79 -7.07 -7.34 6.30
N ILE A 80 -6.99 -7.79 7.55
CA ILE A 80 -7.11 -9.20 7.92
C ILE A 80 -8.46 -9.76 7.45
N MET A 81 -9.53 -9.02 7.67
CA MET A 81 -10.87 -9.42 7.26
C MET A 81 -11.00 -9.54 5.74
N LEU A 82 -10.47 -8.59 4.95
CA LEU A 82 -10.45 -8.69 3.49
C LEU A 82 -9.69 -9.93 3.01
N ARG A 83 -8.53 -10.23 3.61
CA ARG A 83 -7.77 -11.46 3.30
C ARG A 83 -8.53 -12.73 3.67
N ALA A 84 -9.30 -12.72 4.76
CA ALA A 84 -10.15 -13.83 5.16
C ALA A 84 -11.36 -14.00 4.22
N VAL A 85 -11.93 -12.91 3.72
CA VAL A 85 -13.00 -12.93 2.70
C VAL A 85 -12.51 -13.54 1.39
N ASP A 86 -11.30 -13.22 0.95
CA ASP A 86 -10.70 -13.88 -0.23
C ASP A 86 -10.46 -15.38 -0.01
N CYS A 87 -10.11 -15.77 1.22
CA CYS A 87 -10.00 -17.17 1.61
C CYS A 87 -11.37 -17.87 1.53
N PHE A 88 -12.41 -17.23 2.09
CA PHE A 88 -13.79 -17.70 2.02
C PHE A 88 -14.25 -17.85 0.56
N HIS A 89 -14.00 -16.85 -0.28
CA HIS A 89 -14.37 -16.88 -1.70
C HIS A 89 -13.68 -18.03 -2.44
N ARG A 90 -12.39 -18.27 -2.18
CA ARG A 90 -11.66 -19.42 -2.74
C ARG A 90 -12.22 -20.77 -2.28
N GLN A 91 -12.69 -20.89 -1.05
CA GLN A 91 -13.21 -22.15 -0.49
C GLN A 91 -14.66 -22.44 -0.90
N HIS A 92 -15.50 -21.41 -1.00
CA HIS A 92 -16.95 -21.56 -1.18
C HIS A 92 -17.46 -21.08 -2.54
N GLY A 93 -16.61 -20.47 -3.37
CA GLY A 93 -16.96 -19.97 -4.71
C GLY A 93 -17.92 -18.78 -4.70
N ARG A 94 -18.11 -18.14 -3.55
CA ARG A 94 -18.97 -16.95 -3.35
C ARG A 94 -18.46 -16.12 -2.18
N TYR A 95 -18.87 -14.86 -2.12
CA TYR A 95 -18.57 -13.99 -0.98
C TYR A 95 -19.52 -14.26 0.20
N PRO A 96 -19.10 -13.95 1.44
CA PRO A 96 -19.94 -14.10 2.62
C PRO A 96 -21.10 -13.10 2.59
N GLY A 97 -22.28 -13.54 3.00
CA GLY A 97 -23.43 -12.67 3.24
C GLY A 97 -24.15 -12.12 2.02
N VAL A 98 -23.85 -12.64 0.82
CA VAL A 98 -24.54 -12.25 -0.43
C VAL A 98 -26.03 -12.60 -0.39
N TYR A 99 -26.39 -13.70 0.29
CA TYR A 99 -27.78 -14.13 0.44
C TYR A 99 -28.23 -13.98 1.89
N ASN A 100 -29.34 -13.26 2.10
CA ASN A 100 -29.88 -12.96 3.43
C ASN A 100 -30.16 -14.20 4.31
N ASN A 101 -30.48 -15.34 3.68
CA ASN A 101 -30.75 -16.60 4.38
C ASN A 101 -29.49 -17.38 4.78
N GLN A 102 -28.31 -16.95 4.36
CA GLN A 102 -27.03 -17.65 4.61
C GLN A 102 -26.08 -16.87 5.54
N VAL A 103 -26.47 -15.68 5.99
CA VAL A 103 -25.64 -14.80 6.82
C VAL A 103 -25.16 -15.51 8.09
N GLU A 104 -26.07 -16.16 8.83
CA GLU A 104 -25.74 -16.90 10.07
C GLU A 104 -24.76 -18.06 9.84
N GLU A 105 -24.93 -18.79 8.73
CA GLU A 105 -24.02 -19.88 8.38
C GLU A 105 -22.64 -19.35 7.93
N ASP A 106 -22.64 -18.23 7.19
CA ASP A 106 -21.45 -17.59 6.68
C ASP A 106 -20.60 -16.98 7.79
N ILE A 107 -21.20 -16.49 8.88
CA ILE A 107 -20.47 -15.98 10.05
C ILE A 107 -19.55 -17.08 10.61
N GLY A 108 -20.05 -18.30 10.78
CA GLY A 108 -19.24 -19.42 11.29
C GLY A 108 -18.12 -19.84 10.32
N LYS A 109 -18.42 -19.86 9.03
CA LYS A 109 -17.45 -20.19 7.98
C LYS A 109 -16.37 -19.12 7.82
N LEU A 110 -16.74 -17.84 7.86
CA LEU A 110 -15.82 -16.71 7.79
C LEU A 110 -14.92 -16.67 9.02
N LYS A 111 -15.47 -16.92 10.22
CA LYS A 111 -14.69 -17.06 11.46
C LYS A 111 -13.64 -18.17 11.34
N SER A 112 -14.01 -19.30 10.75
CA SER A 112 -13.07 -20.39 10.49
C SER A 112 -11.94 -19.95 9.53
N CYS A 113 -12.27 -19.20 8.47
CA CYS A 113 -11.27 -18.65 7.54
C CYS A 113 -10.31 -17.67 8.21
N VAL A 114 -10.81 -16.79 9.10
CA VAL A 114 -9.98 -15.85 9.87
C VAL A 114 -8.99 -16.61 10.77
N VAL A 115 -9.47 -17.61 11.50
CA VAL A 115 -8.62 -18.41 12.40
C VAL A 115 -7.55 -19.16 11.60
N SER A 116 -7.92 -19.81 10.49
CA SER A 116 -6.95 -20.49 9.63
C SER A 116 -5.90 -19.55 9.06
N LEU A 117 -6.29 -18.33 8.64
CA LEU A 117 -5.36 -17.33 8.12
C LEU A 117 -4.35 -16.87 9.19
N LEU A 118 -4.83 -16.58 10.40
CA LEU A 118 -3.98 -16.14 11.51
C LEU A 118 -3.03 -17.26 11.97
N GLN A 119 -3.48 -18.51 11.93
CA GLN A 119 -2.64 -19.68 12.17
C GLN A 119 -1.55 -19.85 11.11
N GLU A 120 -1.89 -19.68 9.83
CA GLU A 120 -0.93 -19.73 8.72
C GLU A 120 0.15 -18.65 8.86
N TRP A 121 -0.24 -17.45 9.29
CA TRP A 121 0.72 -16.36 9.54
C TRP A 121 1.50 -16.53 10.85
N GLY A 122 1.03 -17.39 11.77
CA GLY A 122 1.64 -17.57 13.09
C GLY A 122 1.49 -16.35 14.00
N VAL A 123 0.44 -15.55 13.80
CA VAL A 123 0.21 -14.31 14.57
C VAL A 123 -0.86 -14.58 15.65
N SER A 124 -0.51 -14.37 16.92
CA SER A 124 -1.39 -14.60 18.07
C SER A 124 -2.30 -13.40 18.37
N VAL A 125 -3.09 -12.96 17.38
CA VAL A 125 -4.07 -11.88 17.52
C VAL A 125 -5.48 -12.43 17.42
N SER A 126 -6.45 -11.75 18.04
CA SER A 126 -7.86 -12.12 17.96
C SER A 126 -8.67 -11.00 17.32
N VAL A 127 -9.46 -11.33 16.30
CA VAL A 127 -10.43 -10.41 15.70
C VAL A 127 -11.74 -10.50 16.48
N LYS A 128 -12.35 -9.35 16.81
CA LYS A 128 -13.67 -9.32 17.47
C LYS A 128 -14.74 -9.86 16.54
N ASP A 129 -15.68 -10.62 17.09
CA ASP A 129 -16.78 -11.20 16.32
C ASP A 129 -17.64 -10.12 15.63
N ASP A 130 -17.75 -8.91 16.20
CA ASP A 130 -18.45 -7.77 15.60
C ASP A 130 -18.00 -7.48 14.15
N TYR A 131 -16.69 -7.55 13.88
CA TYR A 131 -16.18 -7.35 12.52
C TYR A 131 -16.60 -8.49 11.58
N ILE A 132 -16.66 -9.72 12.07
CA ILE A 132 -17.08 -10.88 11.28
C ILE A 132 -18.56 -10.72 10.91
N HIS A 133 -19.41 -10.35 11.87
CA HIS A 133 -20.81 -10.05 11.64
C HIS A 133 -20.98 -8.92 10.62
N GLU A 134 -20.21 -7.83 10.73
CA GLU A 134 -20.35 -6.70 9.81
C GLU A 134 -19.86 -7.01 8.39
N PHE A 135 -18.79 -7.78 8.21
CA PHE A 135 -18.36 -8.21 6.88
C PHE A 135 -19.38 -9.14 6.21
N CYS A 136 -20.05 -10.01 6.97
CA CYS A 136 -21.18 -10.77 6.46
C CYS A 136 -22.38 -9.85 6.15
N ARG A 137 -22.66 -8.82 6.95
CA ARG A 137 -23.74 -7.86 6.67
C ARG A 137 -23.49 -7.04 5.41
N TYR A 138 -22.23 -6.71 5.08
CA TYR A 138 -21.91 -5.99 3.84
C TYR A 138 -22.29 -6.77 2.59
N GLY A 139 -22.24 -8.10 2.63
CA GLY A 139 -22.66 -8.96 1.50
C GLY A 139 -21.90 -8.68 0.21
N ALA A 140 -20.62 -8.28 0.31
CA ALA A 140 -19.79 -7.83 -0.82
C ALA A 140 -20.41 -6.68 -1.65
N SER A 141 -21.20 -5.82 -1.00
CA SER A 141 -21.72 -4.61 -1.64
C SER A 141 -20.62 -3.58 -1.89
N GLU A 142 -20.78 -2.78 -2.94
CA GLU A 142 -19.93 -1.63 -3.25
C GLU A 142 -20.74 -0.33 -3.13
N PRO A 143 -20.79 0.29 -1.93
CA PRO A 143 -21.54 1.53 -1.75
C PRO A 143 -20.91 2.65 -2.58
N HIS A 144 -21.73 3.33 -3.38
CA HIS A 144 -21.28 4.40 -4.29
C HIS A 144 -20.44 5.50 -3.60
N ALA A 145 -20.80 5.87 -2.37
CA ALA A 145 -20.06 6.86 -1.59
C ALA A 145 -18.63 6.40 -1.24
N VAL A 146 -18.46 5.13 -0.86
CA VAL A 146 -17.15 4.55 -0.52
C VAL A 146 -16.29 4.44 -1.78
N ALA A 147 -16.87 3.95 -2.89
CA ALA A 147 -16.18 3.85 -4.17
C ALA A 147 -15.71 5.23 -4.67
N SER A 148 -16.56 6.24 -4.56
CA SER A 148 -16.24 7.62 -4.99
C SER A 148 -15.13 8.24 -4.13
N PHE A 149 -15.15 8.00 -2.81
CA PHE A 149 -14.09 8.45 -1.91
C PHE A 149 -12.74 7.79 -2.25
N LEU A 150 -12.71 6.46 -2.38
CA LEU A 150 -11.49 5.72 -2.75
C LEU A 150 -10.97 6.15 -4.12
N GLY A 151 -11.86 6.35 -5.10
CA GLY A 151 -11.49 6.84 -6.44
C GLY A 151 -10.76 8.19 -6.42
N GLY A 152 -11.19 9.11 -5.55
CA GLY A 152 -10.50 10.39 -5.35
C GLY A 152 -9.09 10.23 -4.80
N MET A 153 -8.89 9.32 -3.84
CA MET A 153 -7.58 9.00 -3.28
C MET A 153 -6.64 8.36 -4.30
N PHE A 154 -7.14 7.38 -5.06
CA PHE A 154 -6.37 6.73 -6.11
C PHE A 154 -5.95 7.70 -7.23
N LEU A 155 -6.82 8.64 -7.60
CA LEU A 155 -6.49 9.67 -8.60
C LEU A 155 -5.33 10.55 -8.12
N PHE A 156 -5.34 10.97 -6.85
CA PHE A 156 -4.30 11.80 -6.28
C PHE A 156 -2.94 11.08 -6.23
N ILE A 157 -2.94 9.81 -5.79
CA ILE A 157 -1.73 8.97 -5.79
C ILE A 157 -1.24 8.75 -7.22
N GLY A 158 -2.14 8.44 -8.16
CA GLY A 158 -1.81 8.26 -9.58
C GLY A 158 -1.17 9.50 -10.21
N LEU A 159 -1.70 10.68 -9.92
CA LEU A 159 -1.11 11.95 -10.39
C LEU A 159 0.30 12.16 -9.82
N SER A 160 0.52 11.81 -8.56
CA SER A 160 1.83 11.93 -7.91
C SER A 160 2.86 10.99 -8.56
N LEU A 161 2.46 9.76 -8.91
CA LEU A 161 3.30 8.80 -9.63
C LEU A 161 3.66 9.28 -11.05
N ILE A 162 2.68 9.81 -11.78
CA ILE A 162 2.90 10.30 -13.16
C ILE A 162 3.83 11.51 -13.17
N THR A 163 3.66 12.42 -12.22
CA THR A 163 4.45 13.66 -12.16
C THR A 163 5.79 13.50 -11.47
N ALA A 164 6.05 12.35 -10.84
CA ALA A 164 7.19 12.10 -9.96
C ALA A 164 7.35 13.15 -8.84
N ASN A 165 6.26 13.83 -8.48
CA ASN A 165 6.20 14.83 -7.40
C ASN A 165 5.29 14.28 -6.30
N CYS A 166 5.85 13.47 -5.42
CA CYS A 166 5.15 12.98 -4.24
C CYS A 166 5.49 13.86 -3.03
N ASP A 167 4.55 14.68 -2.58
CA ASP A 167 4.57 15.23 -1.23
C ASP A 167 4.08 14.14 -0.25
N ILE A 168 5.03 13.38 0.30
CA ILE A 168 4.78 12.21 1.17
C ILE A 168 4.21 12.59 2.55
N SER A 169 3.93 13.87 2.81
CA SER A 169 3.33 14.35 4.06
C SER A 169 1.95 13.73 4.38
N TYR A 170 1.34 12.99 3.45
CA TYR A 170 0.05 12.32 3.60
C TYR A 170 0.11 10.80 3.79
N VAL A 171 1.29 10.17 3.78
CA VAL A 171 1.43 8.70 3.90
C VAL A 171 1.69 8.25 5.36
N GLU A 172 1.87 9.20 6.29
CA GLU A 172 2.01 8.93 7.74
C GLU A 172 0.70 9.17 8.53
N MET A 173 -0.46 9.11 7.88
CA MET A 173 -1.77 9.01 8.57
C MET A 173 -2.27 7.57 8.54
#